data_AF-A0A2N6B3H3-F1
#
_entry.id   AF-A0A2N6B3H3-F1
#
_cell.length_a   1.000
_cell.length_b   1.000
_cell.length_c   1.000
_cell.angle_alpha   90.00
_cell.angle_beta   90.00
_cell.angle_gamma   90.00
#
_symmetry.space_group_name_H-M   'P 1'
#
loop_
_entity.id
_entity.type
_entity.pdbx_description
1 polymer ?
#
loop_
_entity_poly.entity_id
_entity_poly.type
_entity_poly.pdbx_seq_one_letter_code
_entity_poly.pdbx_strand_id
1 'polypeptide(L)'
;MTLKSLADDAVRRINAAISTQLSDAERITVSRIVEQALIDAVNDVTQRYRDTTKSYFGEDADKAHKLAEEIKRAKAALISNLDGLR
;
A
#
# COMPACT_ATOMS: atom_id res chain seq x y z
N MET A 1 4.94 -11.82 -1.46
CA MET A 1 4.80 -11.11 -0.16
C MET A 1 3.59 -10.21 -0.28
N THR A 2 2.60 -10.32 0.61
CA THR A 2 1.36 -9.52 0.55
C THR A 2 1.45 -8.31 1.47
N LEU A 3 0.71 -7.23 1.19
CA LEU A 3 0.66 -6.07 2.10
C LEU A 3 0.17 -6.47 3.49
N LYS A 4 -0.78 -7.41 3.60
CA LYS A 4 -1.23 -7.99 4.87
C LYS A 4 -0.08 -8.63 5.64
N SER A 5 0.72 -9.48 4.99
CA SER A 5 1.88 -10.10 5.66
C SER A 5 2.90 -9.07 6.15
N LEU A 6 2.98 -7.90 5.48
CA LEU A 6 3.79 -6.77 5.91
C LEU A 6 3.19 -6.04 7.11
N ALA A 7 1.87 -5.83 7.10
CA ALA A 7 1.15 -5.20 8.21
C ALA A 7 1.22 -6.05 9.48
N ASP A 8 0.94 -7.36 9.36
CA ASP A 8 1.06 -8.33 10.44
C ASP A 8 2.47 -8.36 11.02
N ASP A 9 3.50 -8.32 10.15
CA ASP A 9 4.89 -8.29 10.59
C ASP A 9 5.25 -7.00 11.33
N ALA A 10 4.79 -5.85 10.84
CA ALA A 10 4.97 -4.58 11.52
C ALA A 10 4.30 -4.57 12.89
N VAL A 11 3.07 -5.08 13.03
CA VAL A 11 2.38 -5.23 14.33
C VAL A 11 3.17 -6.12 15.27
N ARG A 12 3.68 -7.27 14.78
CA ARG A 12 4.54 -8.16 15.58
C ARG A 12 5.80 -7.47 16.08
N ARG A 13 6.48 -6.72 15.21
CA ARG A 13 7.70 -5.96 15.56
C ARG A 13 7.42 -4.84 16.55
N ILE A 14 6.31 -4.12 16.39
CA ILE A 14 5.84 -3.11 17.34
C ILE A 14 5.61 -3.75 18.71
N ASN A 15 4.86 -4.86 18.75
CA ASN A 15 4.54 -5.56 19.99
C ASN A 15 5.78 -6.17 20.69
N ALA A 16 6.83 -6.50 19.94
CA ALA A 16 8.10 -6.96 20.51
C ALA A 16 8.98 -5.82 21.07
N ALA A 17 8.80 -4.59 20.60
CA ALA A 17 9.62 -3.43 20.98
C ALA A 17 9.10 -2.71 22.24
N ILE A 18 7.82 -2.87 22.57
CA ILE A 18 7.19 -2.26 23.74
C ILE A 18 7.22 -3.20 24.95
N SER A 19 7.53 -2.63 26.12
CA SER A 19 7.68 -3.38 27.36
C SER A 19 6.37 -3.96 27.88
N THR A 20 5.24 -3.39 27.49
CA THR A 20 3.89 -3.86 27.83
C THR A 20 3.26 -4.46 26.58
N GLN A 21 2.87 -5.73 26.63
CA GLN A 21 2.18 -6.37 25.50
C GLN A 21 0.86 -5.65 25.22
N LEU A 22 0.58 -5.43 23.94
CA LEU A 22 -0.70 -4.90 23.48
C LEU A 22 -1.79 -5.93 23.75
N SER A 23 -2.91 -5.45 24.28
CA SER A 23 -4.16 -6.19 24.30
C SER A 23 -4.66 -6.49 22.89
N ASP A 24 -5.59 -7.45 22.74
CA ASP A 24 -6.13 -7.81 21.43
C ASP A 24 -6.83 -6.63 20.74
N ALA A 25 -7.53 -5.78 21.50
CA ALA A 25 -8.18 -4.58 20.98
C ALA A 25 -7.16 -3.54 20.46
N GLU A 26 -6.04 -3.38 21.16
CA GLU A 26 -4.95 -2.50 20.72
C GLU A 26 -4.23 -3.07 19.50
N ARG A 27 -4.00 -4.37 19.43
CA ARG A 27 -3.40 -5.03 18.26
C ARG A 27 -4.23 -4.84 17.00
N ILE A 28 -5.56 -5.00 17.09
CA ILE A 28 -6.49 -4.73 15.98
C ILE A 28 -6.38 -3.27 15.54
N THR A 29 -6.34 -2.35 16.50
CA THR A 29 -6.23 -0.91 16.23
C THR A 29 -4.91 -0.58 15.52
N VAL A 30 -3.79 -1.11 16.01
CA VAL A 30 -2.46 -0.93 15.43
C VAL A 30 -2.39 -1.55 14.03
N SER A 31 -2.96 -2.74 13.83
CA SER A 31 -3.04 -3.38 12.50
C SER A 31 -3.73 -2.47 11.51
N ARG A 32 -4.88 -1.90 11.88
CA ARG A 32 -5.62 -0.98 11.00
C ARG A 32 -4.86 0.31 10.68
N ILE A 33 -4.11 0.85 11.65
CA ILE A 33 -3.25 2.03 11.42
C ILE A 33 -2.15 1.70 10.40
N VAL A 34 -1.50 0.54 10.56
CA VAL A 34 -0.43 0.10 9.65
C VAL A 34 -0.99 -0.20 8.26
N GLU A 35 -2.12 -0.88 8.17
CA GLU A 35 -2.84 -1.13 6.92
C GLU A 35 -3.14 0.17 6.17
N GLN A 36 -3.70 1.17 6.87
CA GLN A 36 -4.00 2.47 6.27
C GLN A 36 -2.72 3.19 5.80
N ALA A 37 -1.66 3.18 6.61
CA ALA A 37 -0.38 3.80 6.22
C ALA A 37 0.23 3.15 4.97
N LEU A 38 0.08 1.83 4.81
CA LEU A 38 0.51 1.11 3.61
C LEU A 38 -0.35 1.48 2.39
N ILE A 39 -1.67 1.60 2.54
CA ILE A 39 -2.56 2.08 1.47
C ILE A 39 -2.15 3.48 1.01
N ASP A 40 -1.92 4.38 1.96
CA ASP A 40 -1.58 5.78 1.68
C ASP A 40 -0.23 5.87 0.95
N ALA A 41 0.77 5.11 1.40
CA ALA A 41 2.08 5.05 0.74
C ALA A 41 1.98 4.52 -0.70
N VAL A 42 1.20 3.45 -0.93
CA VAL A 42 0.99 2.89 -2.27
C VAL A 42 0.25 3.88 -3.17
N ASN A 43 -0.74 4.61 -2.63
CA ASN A 43 -1.45 5.66 -3.36
C ASN A 43 -0.51 6.79 -3.79
N ASP A 44 0.31 7.30 -2.87
CA ASP A 44 1.25 8.39 -3.15
C ASP A 44 2.29 7.98 -4.19
N VAL A 45 2.93 6.81 -4.02
CA VAL A 45 3.91 6.28 -4.98
C VAL A 45 3.28 6.05 -6.36
N THR A 46 2.06 5.52 -6.42
CA THR A 46 1.33 5.34 -7.68
C THR A 46 1.08 6.67 -8.38
N GLN A 47 0.68 7.70 -7.63
CA GLN A 47 0.42 9.02 -8.18
C GLN A 47 1.71 9.63 -8.74
N ARG A 48 2.81 9.59 -7.98
CA ARG A 48 4.13 10.05 -8.43
C ARG A 48 4.58 9.34 -9.69
N TYR A 49 4.43 8.01 -9.79
CA TYR A 49 4.81 7.29 -11.00
C TYR A 49 3.98 7.68 -12.23
N ARG A 50 2.68 7.94 -12.06
CA ARG A 50 1.85 8.46 -13.16
C ARG A 50 2.26 9.84 -13.61
N ASP A 51 2.57 10.72 -12.67
CA ASP A 51 2.98 12.08 -12.98
C ASP A 51 4.34 12.10 -13.69
N THR A 52 5.30 11.29 -13.22
CA THR A 52 6.58 11.06 -13.90
C THR A 52 6.38 10.46 -15.30
N THR A 53 5.48 9.47 -15.44
CA THR A 53 5.16 8.85 -16.73
C THR A 53 4.65 9.90 -17.72
N LYS A 54 3.69 10.75 -17.32
CA LYS A 54 3.21 11.85 -18.17
C LYS A 54 4.33 12.80 -18.57
N SER A 55 5.22 13.15 -17.64
CA SER A 55 6.36 14.02 -17.92
C SER A 55 7.38 13.39 -18.87
N TYR A 56 7.57 12.08 -18.84
CA TYR A 56 8.61 11.38 -19.60
C TYR A 56 8.20 11.10 -21.06
N PHE A 57 6.92 10.78 -21.29
CA PHE A 57 6.44 10.41 -22.63
C PHE A 57 6.02 11.60 -23.50
N GLY A 58 5.88 12.82 -22.96
CA GLY A 58 5.65 14.03 -23.76
C GLY A 58 4.47 13.89 -24.73
N GLU A 59 4.73 13.96 -26.05
CA GLU A 59 3.74 13.84 -27.12
C GLU A 59 3.22 12.41 -27.36
N ASP A 60 3.89 11.38 -26.83
CA ASP A 60 3.45 9.97 -26.88
C ASP A 60 2.35 9.68 -25.83
N ALA A 61 1.27 10.47 -25.88
CA ALA A 61 0.17 10.43 -24.92
C ALA A 61 -0.47 9.04 -24.77
N ASP A 62 -0.51 8.25 -25.86
CA ASP A 62 -1.09 6.91 -25.87
C ASP A 62 -0.25 5.90 -25.04
N LYS A 63 1.08 5.99 -25.12
CA LYS A 63 2.00 5.14 -24.32
C LYS A 63 1.95 5.53 -22.84
N ALA A 64 1.91 6.83 -22.54
CA ALA A 64 1.71 7.32 -21.17
C ALA A 64 0.38 6.82 -20.58
N HIS A 65 -0.70 6.88 -21.36
CA HIS A 65 -2.01 6.43 -20.92
C HIS A 65 -2.03 4.93 -20.63
N LYS A 66 -1.46 4.12 -21.53
CA LYS A 66 -1.36 2.67 -21.35
C LYS A 66 -0.57 2.30 -20.08
N LEU A 67 0.59 2.93 -19.86
CA LEU A 67 1.39 2.68 -18.67
C LEU A 67 0.69 3.15 -17.38
N ALA A 68 0.02 4.30 -17.41
CA ALA A 68 -0.74 4.80 -16.25
C ALA A 68 -1.90 3.86 -15.85
N GLU A 69 -2.55 3.22 -16.83
CA GLU A 69 -3.59 2.22 -16.61
C GLU A 69 -3.01 0.88 -16.11
N GLU A 70 -1.84 0.47 -16.57
CA GLU A 70 -1.13 -0.70 -16.00
C GLU A 70 -0.77 -0.47 -14.53
N ILE A 71 -0.23 0.71 -14.21
CA ILE A 71 0.05 1.12 -12.82
C ILE A 71 -1.25 1.14 -11.99
N LYS A 72 -2.37 1.60 -12.57
CA LYS A 72 -3.69 1.57 -11.90
C LYS A 72 -4.12 0.17 -11.51
N ARG A 73 -3.99 -0.78 -12.45
CA ARG A 73 -4.38 -2.18 -12.24
C ARG A 73 -3.49 -2.84 -11.20
N ALA A 74 -2.18 -2.58 -11.24
CA ALA A 74 -1.24 -3.07 -10.24
C ALA A 74 -1.58 -2.55 -8.83
N LYS A 75 -1.89 -1.25 -8.69
CA LYS A 75 -2.37 -0.66 -7.43
C LYS A 75 -3.64 -1.35 -6.93
N ALA A 76 -4.64 -1.52 -7.81
CA ALA A 76 -5.91 -2.14 -7.44
C ALA A 76 -5.73 -3.59 -6.97
N ALA A 77 -4.87 -4.36 -7.64
CA ALA A 77 -4.53 -5.71 -7.21
C ALA A 77 -3.79 -5.71 -5.85
N LEU A 78 -2.88 -4.75 -5.61
CA LEU A 78 -2.19 -4.62 -4.32
C LEU A 78 -3.16 -4.32 -3.17
N ILE A 79 -4.06 -3.36 -3.35
CA ILE A 79 -5.06 -2.98 -2.34
C ILE A 79 -6.08 -4.11 -2.15
N SER A 80 -6.49 -4.79 -3.22
CA SER A 80 -7.38 -5.95 -3.12
C SER A 80 -6.74 -7.13 -2.36
N ASN A 81 -5.41 -7.29 -2.39
CA ASN A 81 -4.71 -8.25 -1.52
C ASN A 81 -4.80 -7.89 -0.03
N LEU A 82 -5.13 -6.63 0.29
CA LEU A 82 -5.41 -6.18 1.65
C LEU A 82 -6.86 -6.45 2.03
N ASP A 83 -7.81 -6.11 1.15
CA ASP A 83 -9.26 -6.22 1.40
C ASP A 83 -9.84 -7.63 1.22
N GLY A 84 -9.22 -8.50 0.40
CA GLY A 84 -9.73 -9.83 0.01
C GLY A 84 -9.76 -10.89 1.12
N LEU A 85 -9.56 -10.49 2.38
CA LEU A 85 -9.61 -11.34 3.57
C LEU A 85 -10.53 -10.77 4.67
N ARG A 86 -11.35 -9.76 4.37
CA ARG A 86 -12.50 -9.42 5.21
C ARG A 86 -13.56 -10.51 5.17
#